data_AF-A0A511QT70-F1
#
_entry.id   AF-A0A511QT70-F1
#
_cell.length_a   1.000
_cell.length_b   1.000
_cell.length_c   1.000
_cell.angle_alpha   90.00
_cell.angle_beta   90.00
_cell.angle_gamma   90.00
#
_symmetry.space_group_name_H-M   'P 1'
#
loop_
_entity.id
_entity.type
_entity.pdbx_description
1 polymer ?
#
loop_
_entity_poly.entity_id
_entity_poly.type
_entity_poly.pdbx_seq_one_letter_code
_entity_poly.pdbx_strand_id
1 'polypeptide(L)'
;MKNIIACIDGSNLTTSTCEASAWVASKMDAPLVLFHALDHSTLPVVSEFSGQIGLGSQEELLAELTELDQARSKIMLKHANALLTEAQNWIVNQGVKNVSKLQRHGSLLEGLEDLQDELRVLVIGRSGDSHSVGSQLETVIRSIRAHILVVCEDFLRPDSYIIAFDGSSFSEKLVEKVILTPLLKGIDCHLVMINDGGNKNEAFDKARIQLEESGIKVTAVALTGTVDKTLIDYQQQHGIGMMVMGAYGHSQLRQFFVGSNTSKVLSNSRVPLLLIR
;
A
#
# COMPACT_ATOMS: atom_id res chain seq x y z
N MET A 1 -15.56 -9.80 11.01
CA MET A 1 -15.24 -10.23 9.63
C MET A 1 -14.06 -9.40 9.18
N LYS A 2 -13.09 -9.96 8.44
CA LYS A 2 -11.96 -9.16 7.96
C LYS A 2 -12.26 -8.59 6.58
N ASN A 3 -12.08 -7.29 6.44
CA ASN A 3 -12.39 -6.47 5.27
C ASN A 3 -11.12 -6.20 4.45
N ILE A 4 -11.31 -5.98 3.16
CA ILE A 4 -10.33 -5.28 2.34
C ILE A 4 -10.63 -3.81 2.46
N ILE A 5 -9.61 -3.00 2.71
CA ILE A 5 -9.76 -1.55 2.83
C ILE A 5 -8.99 -0.92 1.69
N ALA A 6 -9.65 -0.10 0.87
CA ALA A 6 -9.02 0.64 -0.21
C ALA A 6 -9.01 2.13 0.10
N CYS A 7 -7.83 2.73 0.14
CA CYS A 7 -7.67 4.16 0.39
C CYS A 7 -7.89 4.93 -0.91
N ILE A 8 -8.94 5.75 -0.97
CA ILE A 8 -9.25 6.60 -2.11
C ILE A 8 -8.99 8.04 -1.72
N ASP A 9 -8.17 8.76 -2.49
CA ASP A 9 -7.76 10.13 -2.20
C ASP A 9 -8.08 11.13 -3.33
N GLY A 10 -8.54 10.65 -4.49
CA GLY A 10 -8.84 11.50 -5.65
C GLY A 10 -7.61 11.84 -6.49
N SER A 11 -6.47 11.22 -6.19
CA SER A 11 -5.28 11.27 -7.02
C SER A 11 -5.49 10.52 -8.34
N ASN A 12 -4.53 10.65 -9.24
CA ASN A 12 -4.45 9.90 -10.49
C ASN A 12 -4.43 8.36 -10.28
N LEU A 13 -4.11 7.88 -9.07
CA LEU A 13 -4.09 6.46 -8.70
C LEU A 13 -5.45 5.94 -8.25
N THR A 14 -6.48 6.79 -8.14
CA THR A 14 -7.82 6.40 -7.69
C THR A 14 -8.39 5.26 -8.53
N THR A 15 -8.30 5.37 -9.86
CA THR A 15 -8.78 4.34 -10.80
C THR A 15 -8.04 3.02 -10.60
N SER A 16 -6.71 3.04 -10.62
CA SER A 16 -5.88 1.86 -10.40
C SER A 16 -6.16 1.21 -9.03
N THR A 17 -6.40 2.02 -8.01
CA THR A 17 -6.72 1.54 -6.65
C THR A 17 -8.09 0.88 -6.61
N CYS A 18 -9.08 1.42 -7.33
CA CYS A 18 -10.39 0.79 -7.49
C CYS A 18 -10.28 -0.56 -8.25
N GLU A 19 -9.51 -0.61 -9.33
CA GLU A 19 -9.27 -1.84 -10.10
C GLU A 19 -8.59 -2.93 -9.27
N ALA A 20 -7.51 -2.56 -8.57
CA ALA A 20 -6.78 -3.45 -7.70
C ALA A 20 -7.66 -3.96 -6.54
N SER A 21 -8.40 -3.07 -5.88
CA SER A 21 -9.25 -3.45 -4.75
C SER A 21 -10.43 -4.32 -5.16
N ALA A 22 -11.04 -4.07 -6.32
CA ALA A 22 -12.07 -4.93 -6.88
C ALA A 22 -11.53 -6.35 -7.18
N TRP A 23 -10.33 -6.43 -7.76
CA TRP A 23 -9.65 -7.71 -7.99
C TRP A 23 -9.36 -8.44 -6.68
N VAL A 24 -8.76 -7.78 -5.68
CA VAL A 24 -8.49 -8.39 -4.36
C VAL A 24 -9.78 -8.87 -3.70
N ALA A 25 -10.85 -8.07 -3.74
CA ALA A 25 -12.15 -8.41 -3.15
C ALA A 25 -12.79 -9.63 -3.81
N SER A 26 -12.80 -9.68 -5.13
CA SER A 26 -13.32 -10.83 -5.86
C SER A 26 -12.50 -12.09 -5.59
N LYS A 27 -11.18 -11.98 -5.52
CA LYS A 27 -10.28 -13.14 -5.42
C LYS A 27 -10.23 -13.73 -4.01
N MET A 28 -10.55 -12.92 -2.99
CA MET A 28 -10.54 -13.31 -1.58
C MET A 28 -11.93 -13.55 -1.00
N ASP A 29 -13.00 -13.33 -1.79
CA ASP A 29 -14.41 -13.35 -1.39
C ASP A 29 -14.63 -12.62 -0.06
N ALA A 30 -14.18 -11.36 -0.02
CA ALA A 30 -14.18 -10.53 1.18
C ALA A 30 -14.86 -9.18 0.92
N PRO A 31 -15.54 -8.60 1.93
CA PRO A 31 -16.14 -7.29 1.82
C PRO A 31 -15.07 -6.21 1.60
N LEU A 32 -15.41 -5.21 0.81
CA LEU A 32 -14.56 -4.07 0.47
C LEU A 32 -15.09 -2.81 1.13
N VAL A 33 -14.19 -2.10 1.82
CA VAL A 33 -14.45 -0.78 2.41
C VAL A 33 -13.64 0.26 1.64
N LEU A 34 -14.31 1.23 1.03
CA LEU A 34 -13.68 2.40 0.43
C LEU A 34 -13.47 3.46 1.50
N PHE A 35 -12.21 3.72 1.82
CA PHE A 35 -11.79 4.58 2.92
C PHE A 35 -11.25 5.91 2.39
N HIS A 36 -11.70 7.02 2.97
CA HIS A 36 -11.13 8.34 2.73
C HIS A 36 -10.91 9.08 4.06
N ALA A 37 -9.71 9.60 4.26
CA ALA A 37 -9.36 10.46 5.39
C ALA A 37 -9.40 11.93 4.97
N LEU A 38 -10.07 12.75 5.78
CA LEU A 38 -10.07 14.20 5.65
C LEU A 38 -9.03 14.80 6.58
N ASP A 39 -7.84 15.06 6.04
CA ASP A 39 -6.79 15.77 6.77
C ASP A 39 -7.01 17.28 6.72
N HIS A 40 -6.96 17.94 7.88
CA HIS A 40 -7.11 19.39 8.04
C HIS A 40 -5.76 20.13 8.17
N SER A 41 -4.63 19.42 8.02
CA SER A 41 -3.28 19.92 8.36
C SER A 41 -2.77 21.13 7.56
N THR A 42 -3.46 21.59 6.50
CA THR A 42 -3.09 22.81 5.77
C THR A 42 -3.81 24.04 6.31
N LEU A 43 -3.50 24.46 7.53
CA LEU A 43 -3.80 25.82 7.99
C LEU A 43 -2.54 26.67 7.81
N PRO A 44 -2.61 27.81 7.10
CA PRO A 44 -1.57 28.81 7.22
C PRO A 44 -1.61 29.30 8.67
N VAL A 45 -0.57 28.96 9.45
CA VAL A 45 -0.35 29.56 10.76
C VAL A 45 -0.26 31.06 10.53
N VAL A 46 -1.22 31.83 11.06
CA VAL A 46 -1.12 33.29 11.11
C VAL A 46 0.12 33.57 11.95
N SER A 47 1.22 33.90 11.28
CA SER A 47 2.49 34.23 11.92
C SER A 47 2.23 35.34 12.94
N GLU A 48 2.63 35.09 14.18
CA GLU A 48 2.56 36.03 15.30
C GLU A 48 3.24 37.36 14.95
N PHE A 49 2.51 38.30 14.36
CA PHE A 49 2.87 39.71 14.37
C PHE A 49 2.35 40.31 15.68
N SER A 50 2.97 39.93 16.80
CA SER A 50 2.57 40.25 18.17
C SER A 50 2.78 41.73 18.57
N GLY A 51 2.60 42.70 17.66
CA GLY A 51 3.00 44.07 17.97
C GLY A 51 2.33 45.24 17.27
N GLN A 52 1.49 45.06 16.23
CA GLN A 52 0.97 46.22 15.48
C GLN A 52 -0.50 46.17 15.04
N ILE A 53 -1.23 45.09 15.33
CA ILE A 53 -2.62 44.93 14.90
C ILE A 53 -3.51 45.03 16.14
N GLY A 54 -4.48 45.96 16.12
CA GLY A 54 -5.38 46.20 17.25
C GLY A 54 -6.18 44.96 17.62
N LEU A 55 -6.47 44.79 18.92
CA LEU A 55 -7.15 43.61 19.50
C LEU A 55 -8.46 43.24 18.77
N GLY A 56 -9.21 44.21 18.24
CA GLY A 56 -10.46 43.95 17.49
C GLY A 56 -10.27 43.36 16.10
N SER A 57 -9.20 43.75 15.38
CA SER A 57 -8.91 43.23 14.03
C SER A 57 -8.42 41.78 14.03
N GLN A 58 -7.85 41.31 15.15
CA GLN A 58 -7.43 39.91 15.29
C GLN A 58 -8.63 38.99 15.54
N GLU A 59 -9.59 39.41 16.37
CA GLU A 59 -10.83 38.65 16.61
C GLU A 59 -11.68 38.56 15.35
N GLU A 60 -11.79 39.65 14.58
CA GLU A 60 -12.51 39.68 13.31
C GLU A 60 -11.86 38.76 12.26
N LEU A 61 -10.52 38.80 12.14
CA LEU A 61 -9.78 37.90 11.23
C LEU A 61 -9.92 36.43 11.65
N LEU A 62 -9.86 36.11 12.94
CA LEU A 62 -10.06 34.74 13.43
C LEU A 62 -11.48 34.24 13.16
N ALA A 63 -12.49 35.09 13.29
CA ALA A 63 -13.86 34.76 12.93
C ALA A 63 -13.99 34.49 11.43
N GLU A 64 -13.42 35.35 10.58
CA GLU A 64 -13.41 35.17 9.13
C GLU A 64 -12.69 33.89 8.70
N LEU A 65 -11.52 33.59 9.30
CA LEU A 65 -10.80 32.33 9.08
C LEU A 65 -11.62 31.12 9.51
N THR A 66 -12.30 31.20 10.65
CA THR A 66 -13.17 30.11 11.14
C THR A 66 -14.35 29.86 10.19
N GLU A 67 -14.98 30.92 9.68
CA GLU A 67 -16.06 30.80 8.69
C GLU A 67 -15.55 30.19 7.38
N LEU A 68 -14.38 30.62 6.92
CA LEU A 68 -13.73 30.09 5.72
C LEU A 68 -13.39 28.61 5.88
N ASP A 69 -12.86 28.20 7.04
CA ASP A 69 -12.57 26.81 7.36
C ASP A 69 -13.83 25.94 7.39
N GLN A 70 -14.93 26.44 7.98
CA GLN A 70 -16.21 25.74 7.97
C GLN A 70 -16.76 25.58 6.54
N ALA A 71 -16.67 26.62 5.71
CA ALA A 71 -17.08 26.56 4.32
C ALA A 71 -16.23 25.56 3.52
N ARG A 72 -14.91 25.60 3.68
CA ARG A 72 -13.97 24.67 3.04
C ARG A 72 -14.22 23.23 3.47
N SER A 73 -14.40 22.98 4.77
CA SER A 73 -14.69 21.64 5.30
C SER A 73 -15.98 21.07 4.71
N LYS A 74 -17.05 21.87 4.61
CA LYS A 74 -18.31 21.45 3.96
C LYS A 74 -18.11 21.07 2.49
N ILE A 75 -17.29 21.80 1.75
CA ILE A 75 -16.98 21.50 0.34
C ILE A 75 -16.18 20.20 0.23
N MET A 76 -15.15 20.03 1.06
CA MET A 76 -14.32 18.81 1.08
C MET A 76 -15.13 17.57 1.44
N LEU A 77 -16.04 17.66 2.41
CA LEU A 77 -16.97 16.59 2.76
C LEU A 77 -17.86 16.18 1.59
N LYS A 78 -18.42 17.14 0.85
CA LYS A 78 -19.24 16.86 -0.34
C LYS A 78 -18.42 16.21 -1.45
N HIS A 79 -17.22 16.75 -1.72
CA HIS A 79 -16.32 16.22 -2.74
C HIS A 79 -15.90 14.77 -2.44
N ALA A 80 -15.44 14.50 -1.21
CA ALA A 80 -15.06 13.17 -0.77
C ALA A 80 -16.22 12.15 -0.86
N ASN A 81 -17.44 12.57 -0.49
CA ASN A 81 -18.61 11.72 -0.63
C ASN A 81 -18.96 11.40 -2.09
N ALA A 82 -18.85 12.39 -2.98
CA ALA A 82 -19.06 12.18 -4.42
C ALA A 82 -18.04 11.17 -4.97
N LEU A 83 -16.76 11.38 -4.65
CA LEU A 83 -15.65 10.52 -5.04
C LEU A 83 -15.83 9.07 -4.54
N LEU A 84 -16.15 8.86 -3.27
CA LEU A 84 -16.40 7.52 -2.74
C LEU A 84 -17.63 6.86 -3.40
N THR A 85 -18.64 7.65 -3.77
CA THR A 85 -19.84 7.15 -4.45
C THR A 85 -19.54 6.72 -5.87
N GLU A 86 -18.76 7.51 -6.61
CA GLU A 86 -18.31 7.16 -7.95
C GLU A 86 -17.46 5.89 -7.94
N ALA A 87 -16.48 5.80 -7.05
CA ALA A 87 -15.66 4.60 -6.84
C ALA A 87 -16.52 3.37 -6.48
N GLN A 88 -17.48 3.53 -5.55
CA GLN A 88 -18.39 2.44 -5.17
C GLN A 88 -19.20 1.95 -6.36
N ASN A 89 -19.81 2.86 -7.12
CA ASN A 89 -20.60 2.51 -8.30
C ASN A 89 -19.76 1.78 -9.34
N TRP A 90 -18.55 2.27 -9.60
CA TRP A 90 -17.62 1.63 -10.52
C TRP A 90 -17.28 0.20 -10.07
N ILE A 91 -16.95 -0.03 -8.81
CA ILE A 91 -16.58 -1.36 -8.28
C ILE A 91 -17.78 -2.32 -8.25
N VAL A 92 -18.97 -1.83 -7.91
CA VAL A 92 -20.21 -2.63 -7.96
C VAL A 92 -20.51 -3.07 -9.40
N ASN A 93 -20.29 -2.19 -10.39
CA ASN A 93 -20.44 -2.53 -11.81
C ASN A 93 -19.41 -3.58 -12.28
N GLN A 94 -18.26 -3.70 -11.62
CA GLN A 94 -17.29 -4.79 -11.84
C GLN A 94 -17.72 -6.14 -11.21
N GLY A 95 -18.86 -6.19 -10.51
CA GLY A 95 -19.45 -7.41 -9.95
C GLY A 95 -19.16 -7.66 -8.47
N VAL A 96 -18.53 -6.73 -7.76
CA VAL A 96 -18.27 -6.86 -6.31
C VAL A 96 -19.54 -6.48 -5.54
N LYS A 97 -20.08 -7.42 -4.74
CA LYS A 97 -21.40 -7.26 -4.09
C LYS A 97 -21.36 -6.46 -2.78
N ASN A 98 -20.31 -6.61 -1.98
CA ASN A 98 -20.23 -6.06 -0.63
C ASN A 98 -19.24 -4.89 -0.59
N VAL A 99 -19.65 -3.73 -1.09
CA VAL A 99 -18.85 -2.51 -1.09
C VAL A 99 -19.49 -1.48 -0.16
N SER A 100 -18.78 -1.05 0.87
CA SER A 100 -19.20 0.03 1.77
C SER A 100 -18.26 1.22 1.67
N LYS A 101 -18.73 2.39 2.10
CA LYS A 101 -17.97 3.63 2.13
C LYS A 101 -17.69 4.00 3.59
N LEU A 102 -16.49 4.47 3.87
CA LEU A 102 -16.09 4.94 5.18
C LEU A 102 -15.28 6.23 5.08
N GLN A 103 -15.79 7.28 5.70
CA GLN A 103 -15.12 8.56 5.80
C GLN A 103 -14.71 8.80 7.25
N ARG A 104 -13.48 9.29 7.45
CA ARG A 104 -12.96 9.67 8.77
C ARG A 104 -12.35 11.07 8.72
N HIS A 105 -12.51 11.79 9.82
CA HIS A 105 -11.81 13.05 10.06
C HIS A 105 -10.46 12.73 10.70
N GLY A 106 -9.43 13.50 10.36
CA GLY A 106 -8.08 13.28 10.88
C GLY A 106 -7.16 12.61 9.88
N SER A 107 -6.00 12.16 10.36
CA SER A 107 -4.97 11.60 9.48
C SER A 107 -5.37 10.22 8.95
N LEU A 108 -4.82 9.87 7.77
CA LEU A 108 -4.97 8.54 7.17
C LEU A 108 -4.55 7.43 8.15
N LEU A 109 -3.44 7.63 8.86
CA LEU A 109 -2.88 6.62 9.75
C LEU A 109 -3.81 6.33 10.93
N GLU A 110 -4.26 7.36 11.64
CA GLU A 110 -5.17 7.21 12.79
C GLU A 110 -6.43 6.44 12.40
N GLY A 111 -7.06 6.83 11.29
CA GLY A 111 -8.27 6.15 10.83
C GLY A 111 -8.05 4.70 10.38
N LEU A 112 -6.86 4.35 9.89
CA LEU A 112 -6.51 2.96 9.55
C LEU A 112 -6.14 2.13 10.79
N GLU A 113 -5.52 2.74 11.80
CA GLU A 113 -5.21 2.07 13.07
C GLU A 113 -6.48 1.65 13.82
N ASP A 114 -7.52 2.50 13.80
CA ASP A 114 -8.85 2.18 14.34
C ASP A 114 -9.51 0.96 13.66
N LEU A 115 -9.16 0.68 12.40
CA LEU A 115 -9.74 -0.40 11.60
C LEU A 115 -8.84 -1.65 11.54
N GLN A 116 -7.70 -1.65 12.23
CA GLN A 116 -6.66 -2.66 12.07
C GLN A 116 -7.14 -4.08 12.34
N ASP A 117 -8.00 -4.28 13.35
CA ASP A 117 -8.49 -5.61 13.72
C ASP A 117 -9.47 -6.19 12.69
N GLU A 118 -10.11 -5.30 11.93
CA GLU A 118 -10.96 -5.65 10.81
C GLU A 118 -10.17 -5.77 9.49
N LEU A 119 -8.90 -5.36 9.44
CA LEU A 119 -8.14 -5.26 8.21
C LEU A 119 -7.56 -6.63 7.79
N ARG A 120 -7.89 -7.09 6.58
CA ARG A 120 -7.27 -8.26 5.93
C ARG A 120 -6.16 -7.86 4.97
N VAL A 121 -6.49 -6.96 4.05
CA VAL A 121 -5.59 -6.41 3.04
C VAL A 121 -5.90 -4.93 2.89
N LEU A 122 -4.88 -4.09 2.98
CA LEU A 122 -4.96 -2.67 2.72
C LEU A 122 -4.51 -2.44 1.29
N VAL A 123 -5.33 -1.76 0.49
CA VAL A 123 -4.98 -1.36 -0.88
C VAL A 123 -4.78 0.14 -0.86
N ILE A 124 -3.58 0.60 -1.25
CA ILE A 124 -3.21 2.01 -1.19
C ILE A 124 -2.39 2.38 -2.42
N GLY A 125 -2.68 3.53 -3.01
CA GLY A 125 -1.87 4.08 -4.11
C GLY A 125 -0.46 4.44 -3.63
N ARG A 126 0.54 4.20 -4.48
CA ARG A 126 1.89 4.73 -4.34
C ARG A 126 1.88 6.23 -4.65
N SER A 127 1.39 7.03 -3.70
CA SER A 127 1.20 8.51 -3.77
C SER A 127 1.95 9.21 -4.92
N GLY A 128 1.22 9.90 -5.80
CA GLY A 128 1.77 10.65 -6.92
C GLY A 128 2.24 12.07 -6.57
N ASP A 129 3.50 12.33 -6.93
CA ASP A 129 4.21 13.60 -7.19
C ASP A 129 4.59 14.62 -6.08
N SER A 130 5.85 15.07 -6.18
CA SER A 130 6.58 16.11 -5.44
C SER A 130 6.99 15.83 -3.96
N HIS A 131 8.25 15.39 -3.82
CA HIS A 131 9.13 15.50 -2.64
C HIS A 131 8.71 14.90 -1.27
N SER A 132 7.52 14.29 -1.15
CA SER A 132 7.02 13.74 0.13
C SER A 132 6.43 12.32 0.04
N VAL A 133 6.42 11.72 -1.16
CA VAL A 133 5.81 10.42 -1.53
C VAL A 133 6.20 9.23 -0.62
N GLY A 134 7.28 9.33 0.16
CA GLY A 134 7.69 8.29 1.11
C GLY A 134 7.02 8.36 2.48
N SER A 135 6.78 9.53 3.07
CA SER A 135 6.63 9.61 4.54
C SER A 135 5.32 9.03 5.06
N GLN A 136 4.18 9.32 4.41
CA GLN A 136 2.88 8.78 4.82
C GLN A 136 2.76 7.29 4.48
N LEU A 137 3.15 6.87 3.27
CA LEU A 137 3.10 5.47 2.86
C LEU A 137 4.04 4.60 3.70
N GLU A 138 5.28 5.01 3.93
CA GLU A 138 6.21 4.27 4.79
C GLU A 138 5.70 4.20 6.23
N THR A 139 5.06 5.26 6.73
CA THR A 139 4.45 5.26 8.06
C THR A 139 3.28 4.28 8.15
N VAL A 140 2.37 4.30 7.18
CA VAL A 140 1.25 3.36 7.07
C VAL A 140 1.76 1.92 6.97
N ILE A 141 2.74 1.68 6.10
CA ILE A 141 3.37 0.37 5.98
C ILE A 141 3.89 -0.03 7.36
N ARG A 142 4.69 0.80 8.03
CA ARG A 142 5.28 0.46 9.33
C ARG A 142 4.26 0.17 10.43
N SER A 143 3.14 0.89 10.49
CA SER A 143 2.15 0.73 11.55
C SER A 143 1.14 -0.41 11.31
N ILE A 144 0.67 -0.61 10.08
CA ILE A 144 -0.50 -1.47 9.80
C ILE A 144 -0.15 -2.95 9.76
N ARG A 145 -0.65 -3.73 10.71
CA ARG A 145 -0.28 -5.16 10.88
C ARG A 145 -0.83 -6.13 9.83
N ALA A 146 -1.67 -5.69 8.90
CA ALA A 146 -2.24 -6.51 7.85
C ALA A 146 -1.46 -6.42 6.53
N HIS A 147 -1.74 -7.31 5.57
CA HIS A 147 -1.07 -7.27 4.27
C HIS A 147 -1.39 -5.96 3.55
N ILE A 148 -0.44 -5.41 2.80
CA ILE A 148 -0.60 -4.13 2.11
C ILE A 148 -0.27 -4.31 0.64
N LEU A 149 -1.22 -4.04 -0.23
CA LEU A 149 -1.03 -3.94 -1.66
C LEU A 149 -0.82 -2.47 -2.03
N VAL A 150 0.41 -2.12 -2.37
CA VAL A 150 0.76 -0.80 -2.88
C VAL A 150 0.56 -0.80 -4.39
N VAL A 151 -0.30 0.07 -4.89
CA VAL A 151 -0.75 0.13 -6.28
C VAL A 151 -0.03 1.24 -7.03
N CYS A 152 0.41 0.94 -8.25
CA CYS A 152 1.00 1.92 -9.17
C CYS A 152 -0.03 2.38 -10.22
N GLU A 153 0.36 3.31 -11.08
CA GLU A 153 -0.44 3.74 -12.23
C GLU A 153 -0.71 2.55 -13.17
N ASP A 154 -1.81 2.63 -13.94
CA ASP A 154 -2.22 1.64 -14.94
C ASP A 154 -2.25 0.20 -14.40
N PHE A 155 -3.03 -0.05 -13.35
CA PHE A 155 -3.09 -1.37 -12.72
C PHE A 155 -3.60 -2.43 -13.71
N LEU A 156 -2.80 -3.47 -13.89
CA LEU A 156 -3.20 -4.68 -14.60
C LEU A 156 -3.21 -5.86 -13.63
N ARG A 157 -4.20 -6.75 -13.80
CA ARG A 157 -4.29 -7.97 -12.99
C ARG A 157 -3.04 -8.82 -13.24
N PRO A 158 -2.29 -9.19 -12.19
CA PRO A 158 -1.05 -9.93 -12.38
C PRO A 158 -1.32 -11.41 -12.67
N ASP A 159 -0.76 -11.90 -13.78
CA ASP A 159 -0.72 -13.34 -14.11
C ASP A 159 0.50 -14.05 -13.50
N SER A 160 1.51 -13.26 -13.11
CA SER A 160 2.72 -13.73 -12.42
C SER A 160 3.17 -12.74 -11.35
N TYR A 161 3.90 -13.23 -10.35
CA TYR A 161 4.52 -12.40 -9.30
C TYR A 161 5.93 -12.85 -8.96
N ILE A 162 6.77 -11.90 -8.51
CA ILE A 162 8.11 -12.21 -7.97
C ILE A 162 8.04 -12.35 -6.45
N ILE A 163 8.73 -13.34 -5.89
CA ILE A 163 9.15 -13.35 -4.49
C ILE A 163 10.63 -12.99 -4.44
N ALA A 164 10.96 -11.88 -3.78
CA ALA A 164 12.34 -11.53 -3.51
C ALA A 164 12.86 -12.34 -2.30
N PHE A 165 13.82 -13.23 -2.54
CA PHE A 165 14.37 -14.14 -1.52
C PHE A 165 15.85 -13.84 -1.26
N ASP A 166 16.22 -13.74 0.01
CA ASP A 166 17.58 -13.38 0.43
C ASP A 166 18.26 -14.44 1.32
N GLY A 167 17.61 -15.59 1.52
CA GLY A 167 18.08 -16.67 2.39
C GLY A 167 17.99 -16.37 3.89
N SER A 168 17.41 -15.24 4.29
CA SER A 168 17.18 -14.93 5.69
C SER A 168 15.98 -15.71 6.26
N SER A 169 15.95 -15.88 7.58
CA SER A 169 14.77 -16.46 8.28
C SER A 169 13.47 -15.68 8.01
N PHE A 170 13.57 -14.43 7.57
CA PHE A 170 12.43 -13.61 7.20
C PHE A 170 11.88 -13.98 5.82
N SER A 171 12.74 -14.21 4.82
CA SER A 171 12.31 -14.65 3.50
C SER A 171 11.80 -16.10 3.52
N GLU A 172 12.30 -16.96 4.42
CA GLU A 172 11.70 -18.28 4.68
C GLU A 172 10.27 -18.15 5.21
N LYS A 173 10.04 -17.30 6.22
CA LYS A 173 8.68 -17.03 6.74
C LYS A 173 7.77 -16.37 5.72
N LEU A 174 8.32 -15.57 4.81
CA LEU A 174 7.55 -15.00 3.70
C LEU A 174 7.00 -16.10 2.80
N VAL A 175 7.81 -17.10 2.46
CA VAL A 175 7.39 -18.25 1.65
C VAL A 175 6.22 -18.99 2.31
N GLU A 176 6.33 -19.28 3.61
CA GLU A 176 5.23 -19.89 4.38
C GLU A 176 3.93 -19.07 4.28
N LYS A 177 4.03 -17.75 4.40
CA LYS A 177 2.87 -16.85 4.33
C LYS A 177 2.31 -16.72 2.91
N VAL A 178 3.16 -16.73 1.89
CA VAL A 178 2.75 -16.71 0.49
C VAL A 178 1.85 -17.90 0.20
N ILE A 179 2.24 -19.09 0.65
CA ILE A 179 1.46 -20.33 0.48
C ILE A 179 0.07 -20.19 1.11
N LEU A 180 -0.02 -19.55 2.27
CA LEU A 180 -1.27 -19.33 2.98
C LEU A 180 -2.10 -18.16 2.44
N THR A 181 -1.55 -17.31 1.58
CA THR A 181 -2.20 -16.10 1.08
C THR A 181 -3.11 -16.41 -0.10
N PRO A 182 -4.46 -16.34 0.06
CA PRO A 182 -5.38 -16.71 -1.01
C PRO A 182 -5.25 -15.83 -2.25
N LEU A 183 -4.80 -14.57 -2.08
CA LEU A 183 -4.57 -13.63 -3.17
C LEU A 183 -3.55 -14.13 -4.21
N LEU A 184 -2.65 -15.06 -3.85
CA LEU A 184 -1.59 -15.54 -4.74
C LEU A 184 -1.90 -16.88 -5.44
N LYS A 185 -2.92 -17.63 -4.98
CA LYS A 185 -3.32 -18.92 -5.59
C LYS A 185 -3.61 -18.85 -7.10
N GLY A 186 -3.00 -19.72 -7.90
CA GLY A 186 -3.25 -19.77 -9.34
C GLY A 186 -2.59 -18.65 -10.15
N ILE A 187 -1.61 -17.95 -9.57
CA ILE A 187 -0.75 -16.97 -10.23
C ILE A 187 0.66 -17.57 -10.29
N ASP A 188 1.36 -17.42 -11.41
CA ASP A 188 2.69 -18.01 -11.60
C ASP A 188 3.72 -17.29 -10.71
N CYS A 189 4.55 -18.05 -10.00
CA CYS A 189 5.53 -17.52 -9.06
C CYS A 189 6.93 -17.54 -9.66
N HIS A 190 7.61 -16.40 -9.61
CA HIS A 190 9.05 -16.29 -9.88
C HIS A 190 9.79 -16.11 -8.55
N LEU A 191 10.49 -17.15 -8.09
CA LEU A 191 11.32 -17.07 -6.91
C LEU A 191 12.70 -16.54 -7.31
N VAL A 192 13.02 -15.31 -6.92
CA VAL A 192 14.26 -14.63 -7.35
C VAL A 192 15.15 -14.39 -6.14
N MET A 193 16.37 -14.92 -6.21
CA MET A 193 17.43 -14.64 -5.24
C MET A 193 18.55 -13.84 -5.89
N ILE A 194 19.07 -12.84 -5.19
CA ILE A 194 20.22 -12.06 -5.64
C ILE A 194 21.40 -12.42 -4.75
N ASN A 195 22.35 -13.14 -5.33
CA ASN A 195 23.51 -13.66 -4.63
C ASN A 195 24.51 -12.54 -4.31
N ASP A 196 24.88 -12.45 -3.04
CA ASP A 196 25.88 -11.54 -2.48
C ASP A 196 27.18 -12.25 -2.07
N GLY A 197 27.36 -13.51 -2.49
CA GLY A 197 28.57 -14.30 -2.24
C GLY A 197 28.50 -15.27 -1.04
N GLY A 198 27.36 -15.36 -0.35
CA GLY A 198 27.11 -16.37 0.71
C GLY A 198 26.55 -17.70 0.18
N ASN A 199 26.71 -18.80 0.95
CA ASN A 199 26.06 -20.08 0.64
C ASN A 199 24.60 -20.08 1.12
N LYS A 200 23.69 -19.60 0.27
CA LYS A 200 22.23 -19.51 0.51
C LYS A 200 21.42 -20.48 -0.37
N ASN A 201 22.11 -21.34 -1.14
CA ASN A 201 21.49 -22.21 -2.13
C ASN A 201 20.56 -23.25 -1.50
N GLU A 202 20.94 -23.82 -0.35
CA GLU A 202 20.10 -24.81 0.35
C GLU A 202 18.76 -24.21 0.79
N ALA A 203 18.78 -22.99 1.36
CA ALA A 203 17.55 -22.29 1.76
C ALA A 203 16.69 -21.92 0.55
N PHE A 204 17.31 -21.52 -0.55
CA PHE A 204 16.63 -21.21 -1.81
C PHE A 204 15.96 -22.43 -2.43
N ASP A 205 16.65 -23.57 -2.49
CA ASP A 205 16.10 -24.82 -3.00
C ASP A 205 14.97 -25.33 -2.11
N LYS A 206 15.12 -25.23 -0.79
CA LYS A 206 14.04 -25.55 0.16
C LYS A 206 12.80 -24.68 -0.06
N ALA A 207 12.98 -23.37 -0.24
CA ALA A 207 11.88 -22.46 -0.54
C ALA A 207 11.17 -22.79 -1.86
N ARG A 208 11.94 -23.13 -2.90
CA ARG A 208 11.40 -23.59 -4.20
C ARG A 208 10.54 -24.84 -4.02
N ILE A 209 11.07 -25.88 -3.35
CA ILE A 209 10.36 -27.14 -3.10
C ILE A 209 9.08 -26.89 -2.32
N GLN A 210 9.14 -26.09 -1.26
CA GLN A 210 7.98 -25.79 -0.42
C GLN A 210 6.84 -25.10 -1.19
N LEU A 211 7.18 -24.18 -2.10
CA LEU A 211 6.20 -23.53 -2.98
C LEU A 211 5.61 -24.53 -3.99
N GLU A 212 6.45 -25.35 -4.63
CA GLU A 212 6.02 -26.36 -5.60
C GLU A 212 5.09 -27.42 -4.98
N GLU A 213 5.44 -27.93 -3.78
CA GLU A 213 4.62 -28.89 -3.03
C GLU A 213 3.26 -28.33 -2.62
N SER A 214 3.15 -27.00 -2.49
CA SER A 214 1.88 -26.32 -2.24
C SER A 214 1.01 -26.13 -3.50
N GLY A 215 1.46 -26.61 -4.66
CA GLY A 215 0.75 -26.52 -5.93
C GLY A 215 0.95 -25.19 -6.67
N ILE A 216 1.96 -24.40 -6.29
CA ILE A 216 2.32 -23.16 -6.97
C ILE A 216 3.31 -23.50 -8.10
N LYS A 217 3.08 -22.97 -9.31
CA LYS A 217 4.03 -23.09 -10.42
C LYS A 217 5.18 -22.10 -10.20
N VAL A 218 6.37 -22.63 -9.95
CA VAL A 218 7.55 -21.82 -9.57
C VAL A 218 8.60 -21.82 -10.68
N THR A 219 9.08 -20.63 -11.05
CA THR A 219 10.32 -20.42 -11.78
C THR A 219 11.36 -19.85 -10.82
N ALA A 220 12.34 -20.66 -10.43
CA ALA A 220 13.39 -20.24 -9.50
C ALA A 220 14.64 -19.76 -10.26
N VAL A 221 15.11 -18.55 -9.95
CA VAL A 221 16.30 -17.95 -10.57
C VAL A 221 17.19 -17.29 -9.52
N ALA A 222 18.49 -17.63 -9.55
CA ALA A 222 19.51 -16.94 -8.78
C ALA A 222 20.30 -16.00 -9.70
N LEU A 223 20.32 -14.71 -9.37
CA LEU A 223 20.97 -13.64 -10.12
C LEU A 223 22.12 -13.04 -9.30
N THR A 224 22.95 -12.22 -9.93
CA THR A 224 24.01 -11.44 -9.28
C THR A 224 23.87 -9.97 -9.66
N GLY A 225 24.13 -9.07 -8.71
CA GLY A 225 24.04 -7.63 -8.94
C GLY A 225 23.45 -6.86 -7.76
N THR A 226 23.09 -5.59 -8.00
CA THR A 226 22.42 -4.76 -7.01
C THR A 226 20.95 -5.16 -6.88
N VAL A 227 20.46 -5.34 -5.65
CA VAL A 227 19.13 -5.92 -5.37
C VAL A 227 17.99 -5.20 -6.08
N ASP A 228 17.90 -3.88 -5.93
CA ASP A 228 16.83 -3.06 -6.50
C ASP A 228 16.83 -3.09 -8.03
N LYS A 229 17.98 -2.85 -8.66
CA LYS A 229 18.09 -2.81 -10.13
C LYS A 229 17.82 -4.18 -10.75
N THR A 230 18.50 -5.21 -10.25
CA THR A 230 18.42 -6.55 -10.83
C THR A 230 17.01 -7.13 -10.72
N LEU A 231 16.30 -6.86 -9.61
CA LEU A 231 14.92 -7.31 -9.42
C LEU A 231 13.96 -6.61 -10.38
N ILE A 232 14.12 -5.29 -10.56
CA ILE A 232 13.30 -4.49 -11.49
C ILE A 232 13.59 -4.89 -12.94
N ASP A 233 14.86 -5.08 -13.30
CA ASP A 233 15.27 -5.50 -14.64
C ASP A 233 14.70 -6.88 -14.97
N TYR A 234 14.78 -7.82 -14.03
CA TYR A 234 14.18 -9.15 -14.19
C TYR A 234 12.65 -9.07 -14.31
N GLN A 235 12.00 -8.25 -13.49
CA GLN A 235 10.55 -8.01 -13.57
C GLN A 235 10.15 -7.52 -14.96
N GLN A 236 10.86 -6.54 -15.51
CA GLN A 236 10.58 -5.98 -16.83
C GLN A 236 10.86 -6.98 -17.95
N GLN A 237 12.00 -7.69 -17.89
CA GLN A 237 12.39 -8.68 -18.89
C GLN A 237 11.37 -9.80 -19.04
N HIS A 238 10.75 -10.22 -17.93
CA HIS A 238 9.78 -11.31 -17.89
C HIS A 238 8.32 -10.84 -17.86
N GLY A 239 8.07 -9.52 -17.94
CA GLY A 239 6.72 -8.96 -17.92
C GLY A 239 5.92 -9.31 -16.66
N ILE A 240 6.59 -9.40 -15.50
CA ILE A 240 5.95 -9.92 -14.28
C ILE A 240 5.08 -8.84 -13.64
N GLY A 241 3.80 -9.16 -13.40
CA GLY A 241 2.77 -8.17 -13.08
C GLY A 241 2.71 -7.70 -11.63
N MET A 242 3.47 -8.30 -10.71
CA MET A 242 3.45 -7.93 -9.28
C MET A 242 4.76 -8.36 -8.58
N MET A 243 5.14 -7.64 -7.53
CA MET A 243 6.22 -8.05 -6.63
C MET A 243 5.69 -8.33 -5.23
N VAL A 244 6.16 -9.41 -4.62
CA VAL A 244 5.81 -9.83 -3.26
C VAL A 244 7.06 -9.71 -2.40
N MET A 245 6.94 -8.95 -1.33
CA MET A 245 8.01 -8.76 -0.35
C MET A 245 7.47 -8.95 1.06
N GLY A 246 8.33 -9.41 1.96
CA GLY A 246 7.99 -9.41 3.37
C GLY A 246 8.04 -7.99 3.92
N ALA A 247 7.07 -7.67 4.78
CA ALA A 247 6.97 -6.39 5.47
C ALA A 247 7.46 -6.53 6.92
N TYR A 248 8.71 -6.15 7.20
CA TYR A 248 9.32 -6.01 8.54
C TYR A 248 9.33 -7.26 9.43
N GLY A 249 10.53 -7.71 9.82
CA GLY A 249 10.73 -8.83 10.74
C GLY A 249 10.72 -8.44 12.22
N HIS A 250 10.11 -9.27 13.06
CA HIS A 250 10.21 -9.19 14.52
C HIS A 250 11.63 -9.53 15.00
N SER A 251 12.53 -8.55 15.08
CA SER A 251 13.72 -8.60 15.95
C SER A 251 14.52 -7.29 15.89
N GLN A 252 14.50 -6.52 16.98
CA GLN A 252 15.48 -5.51 17.41
C GLN A 252 15.84 -4.32 16.49
N LEU A 253 15.33 -4.25 15.26
CA LEU A 253 15.48 -3.10 14.34
C LEU A 253 14.15 -2.37 14.09
N ARG A 254 13.29 -2.25 15.10
CA ARG A 254 12.03 -1.47 14.99
C ARG A 254 12.25 0.02 14.72
N GLN A 255 13.45 0.54 14.92
CA GLN A 255 13.73 1.98 14.91
C GLN A 255 14.29 2.51 13.60
N PHE A 256 14.75 1.65 12.68
CA PHE A 256 15.32 2.10 11.41
C PHE A 256 15.01 1.08 10.31
N PHE A 257 14.58 1.60 9.15
CA PHE A 257 14.48 0.91 7.87
C PHE A 257 13.22 0.09 7.59
N VAL A 258 12.34 0.66 6.77
CA VAL A 258 12.07 -0.02 5.49
C VAL A 258 13.44 -0.37 4.93
N GLY A 259 13.81 -1.64 4.72
CA GLY A 259 15.13 -1.98 4.20
C GLY A 259 15.46 -1.07 3.00
N SER A 260 16.70 -0.57 2.90
CA SER A 260 17.07 0.37 1.83
C SER A 260 16.70 -0.15 0.43
N ASN A 261 16.70 -1.48 0.26
CA ASN A 261 16.24 -2.14 -0.95
C ASN A 261 14.71 -2.11 -1.11
N THR A 262 13.92 -2.36 -0.06
CA THR A 262 12.46 -2.28 -0.13
C THR A 262 11.97 -0.87 -0.43
N SER A 263 12.53 0.19 0.17
CA SER A 263 12.14 1.58 -0.18
C SER A 263 12.53 1.93 -1.62
N LYS A 264 13.66 1.44 -2.10
CA LYS A 264 14.09 1.63 -3.50
C LYS A 264 13.17 0.88 -4.47
N VAL A 265 12.82 -0.37 -4.18
CA VAL A 265 11.88 -1.14 -5.01
C VAL A 265 10.49 -0.50 -4.96
N LEU A 266 10.01 -0.09 -3.78
CA LEU A 266 8.75 0.63 -3.63
C LEU A 266 8.75 1.92 -4.47
N SER A 267 9.82 2.71 -4.41
CA SER A 267 9.94 3.97 -5.15
C SER A 267 10.06 3.78 -6.67
N ASN A 268 10.72 2.71 -7.13
CA ASN A 268 11.09 2.53 -8.53
C ASN A 268 10.23 1.51 -9.29
N SER A 269 9.41 0.73 -8.59
CA SER A 269 8.54 -0.26 -9.22
C SER A 269 7.44 0.40 -10.05
N ARG A 270 7.17 -0.19 -11.21
CA ARG A 270 6.02 0.15 -12.06
C ARG A 270 4.86 -0.83 -11.92
N VAL A 271 5.06 -1.91 -11.17
CA VAL A 271 4.03 -2.90 -10.88
C VAL A 271 3.62 -2.83 -9.41
N PRO A 272 2.43 -3.32 -9.03
CA PRO A 272 2.00 -3.39 -7.64
C PRO A 272 2.97 -4.17 -6.75
N LEU A 273 3.13 -3.72 -5.50
CA LEU A 273 3.87 -4.46 -4.47
C LEU A 273 2.90 -4.99 -3.41
N LEU A 274 2.90 -6.30 -3.21
CA LEU A 274 2.24 -6.94 -2.08
C LEU A 274 3.24 -7.14 -0.93
N LEU A 275 3.01 -6.40 0.14
CA LEU A 275 3.76 -6.45 1.38
C LEU A 275 3.06 -7.39 2.37
N ILE A 276 3.66 -8.54 2.62
CA ILE A 276 3.09 -9.59 3.47
C ILE A 276 3.58 -9.42 4.91
N ARG A 277 2.63 -9.43 5.85
CA ARG A 277 2.80 -9.19 7.28
C ARG A 277 2.79 -10.45 8.10
#